data_AF-A0A6V7LKZ1-F1
#
_entry.id   AF-A0A6V7LKZ1-F1
#
_cell.length_a   1.000
_cell.length_b   1.000
_cell.length_c   1.000
_cell.angle_alpha   90.00
_cell.angle_beta   90.00
_cell.angle_gamma   90.00
#
_symmetry.space_group_name_H-M   'P 1'
#
loop_
_entity.id
_entity.type
_entity.pdbx_description
1 polymer ?
#
loop_
_entity_poly.entity_id
_entity_poly.type
_entity_poly.pdbx_seq_one_letter_code
_entity_poly.pdbx_strand_id
1 'polypeptide(L)' 'EFKKGEDAHLLVSGSWENTTPTSVALSPNGEVVAISHGKSLSFFSAITGQLDATIEDL' A
#
# COMPACT_ATOMS: atom_id res chain seq x y z
N GLU A 1 2.71 -15.90 11.39
CA GLU A 1 2.97 -16.87 10.30
C GLU A 1 1.64 -17.27 9.68
N PHE A 2 1.58 -17.35 8.35
CA PHE A 2 0.41 -17.86 7.62
C PHE A 2 0.34 -19.40 7.74
N LYS A 3 -0.83 -19.95 8.04
CA LYS A 3 -1.08 -21.40 7.93
C LYS A 3 -1.95 -21.71 6.72
N LYS A 4 -1.51 -22.66 5.90
CA LYS A 4 -2.27 -23.12 4.74
C LYS A 4 -3.64 -23.65 5.19
N GLY A 5 -4.71 -23.03 4.70
CA GLY A 5 -6.10 -23.35 5.06
C GLY A 5 -6.71 -22.47 6.17
N GLU A 6 -5.96 -21.48 6.66
CA GLU A 6 -6.47 -20.43 7.55
C GLU A 6 -7.30 -19.40 6.77
N ASP A 7 -8.35 -18.86 7.40
CA ASP A 7 -9.14 -17.76 6.84
C ASP A 7 -8.33 -16.47 6.76
N ALA A 8 -8.62 -15.64 5.75
CA ALA A 8 -8.00 -14.34 5.61
C ALA A 8 -8.32 -13.46 6.83
N HIS A 9 -7.29 -12.88 7.44
CA HIS A 9 -7.42 -11.98 8.57
C HIS A 9 -6.54 -10.75 8.42
N LEU A 10 -6.94 -9.67 9.07
CA LEU A 10 -6.23 -8.41 9.04
C LEU A 10 -5.02 -8.47 9.98
N LEU A 11 -3.82 -8.30 9.42
CA LEU A 11 -2.58 -8.26 10.20
C LEU A 11 -2.24 -6.85 10.67
N VAL A 12 -2.43 -5.85 9.80
CA VAL A 12 -2.11 -4.45 10.05
C VAL A 12 -3.13 -3.57 9.33
N SER A 13 -3.55 -2.50 9.99
CA SER A 13 -4.28 -1.41 9.35
C SER A 13 -3.76 -0.08 9.84
N GLY A 14 -3.96 0.96 9.03
CA GLY A 14 -3.66 2.33 9.36
C GLY A 14 -4.73 3.24 8.80
N SER A 15 -4.75 4.48 9.28
CA SER A 15 -5.48 5.56 8.62
C SER A 15 -4.51 6.32 7.74
N TRP A 16 -4.99 6.72 6.56
CA TRP A 16 -4.26 7.59 5.66
C TRP A 16 -5.21 8.70 5.24
N GLU A 17 -4.96 9.89 5.76
CA GLU A 17 -5.78 11.08 5.53
C GLU A 17 -5.40 11.69 4.19
N ASN A 18 -6.28 11.52 3.19
CA ASN A 18 -6.15 12.16 1.89
C ASN A 18 -7.53 12.55 1.35
N THR A 19 -7.63 13.76 0.82
CA THR A 19 -8.88 14.31 0.27
C THR A 19 -8.94 14.25 -1.26
N THR A 20 -7.86 13.81 -1.91
CA THR A 20 -7.78 13.69 -3.37
C THR A 20 -8.24 12.32 -3.83
N PRO A 21 -8.80 12.19 -5.06
CA PRO A 21 -9.07 10.88 -5.65
C PRO A 21 -7.78 10.06 -5.74
N THR A 22 -7.85 8.80 -5.33
CA THR A 22 -6.69 7.91 -5.28
C THR A 22 -6.92 6.65 -6.10
N SER A 23 -5.84 6.09 -6.64
CA SER A 23 -5.84 4.75 -7.23
C SER A 23 -4.76 3.90 -6.58
N VAL A 24 -5.05 2.62 -6.39
CA VAL A 24 -4.16 1.67 -5.72
C VAL A 24 -3.81 0.55 -6.70
N ALA A 25 -2.52 0.19 -6.75
CA ALA A 25 -2.02 -0.95 -7.48
C ALA A 25 -1.08 -1.78 -6.59
N LEU A 26 -1.07 -3.09 -6.77
CA LEU A 26 -0.19 -4.02 -6.09
C LEU A 26 0.83 -4.57 -7.10
N SER A 27 2.09 -4.70 -6.70
CA SER A 27 3.11 -5.34 -7.52
C SER A 27 2.78 -6.83 -7.74
N PRO A 28 3.13 -7.42 -8.90
CA PRO A 28 2.86 -8.83 -9.18
C PRO A 28 3.50 -9.82 -8.18
N ASN A 29 4.62 -9.43 -7.55
CA ASN A 29 5.28 -10.21 -6.51
C ASN A 29 4.66 -10.01 -5.10
N GLY A 30 3.69 -9.09 -4.96
CA GLY A 30 2.97 -8.84 -3.71
C GLY A 30 3.76 -8.09 -2.64
N GLU A 31 4.93 -7.52 -2.97
CA GLU A 31 5.81 -6.87 -1.99
C GLU A 31 5.59 -5.35 -1.86
N VAL A 32 5.03 -4.71 -2.89
CA VAL A 32 4.88 -3.24 -2.96
C VAL A 32 3.45 -2.85 -3.29
N VAL A 33 2.91 -1.92 -2.51
CA VAL A 33 1.65 -1.22 -2.79
C VAL A 33 1.99 0.18 -3.30
N ALA A 34 1.53 0.52 -4.51
CA ALA A 34 1.63 1.86 -5.06
C ALA A 34 0.27 2.56 -4.92
N ILE A 35 0.29 3.79 -4.40
CA ILE A 35 -0.91 4.61 -4.26
C ILE A 35 -0.67 5.94 -4.98
N SER A 36 -1.47 6.21 -6.01
CA SER A 36 -1.49 7.52 -6.66
C SER A 36 -2.46 8.44 -5.94
N HIS A 37 -2.05 9.70 -5.76
CA HIS A 37 -2.86 10.73 -5.14
C HIS A 37 -2.41 12.11 -5.59
N GLY A 38 -3.36 12.99 -5.93
CA GLY A 38 -3.02 14.31 -6.48
C GLY A 38 -2.04 14.21 -7.66
N LYS A 39 -0.84 14.78 -7.48
CA LYS A 39 0.30 14.71 -8.42
C LYS A 39 1.47 13.86 -7.89
N SER A 40 1.19 12.96 -6.97
CA SER A 40 2.20 12.19 -6.28
C SER A 40 1.89 10.70 -6.34
N LEU A 41 2.94 9.91 -6.18
CA LEU A 41 2.89 8.46 -6.15
C LEU A 41 3.68 7.97 -4.95
N SER A 42 3.02 7.32 -4.01
CA SER A 42 3.65 6.78 -2.80
C SER A 42 3.75 5.26 -2.89
N PHE A 43 4.88 4.71 -2.47
CA PHE A 43 5.20 3.29 -2.47
C PHE A 43 5.35 2.80 -1.05
N PHE A 44 4.60 1.75 -0.71
CA PHE A 44 4.61 1.14 0.60
C PHE A 44 5.03 -0.31 0.51
N SER A 45 5.79 -0.78 1.50
CA SER A 45 6.01 -2.21 1.68
C SER A 45 4.70 -2.89 2.08
N ALA A 46 4.27 -3.88 1.30
CA ALA A 46 3.09 -4.68 1.61
C ALA A 46 3.27 -5.58 2.85
N ILE A 47 4.53 -5.79 3.27
CA ILE A 47 4.89 -6.67 4.38
C ILE A 47 4.89 -5.90 5.70
N THR A 48 5.48 -4.70 5.73
CA THR A 48 5.63 -3.90 6.96
C THR A 48 4.60 -2.78 7.07
N GLY A 49 3.96 -2.39 5.96
CA GLY A 49 3.07 -1.23 5.88
C GLY A 49 3.80 0.12 5.90
N GLN A 50 5.14 0.13 5.86
CA GLN A 50 5.92 1.36 5.90
C GLN A 50 6.01 2.02 4.52
N LEU A 51 6.05 3.36 4.51
CA LEU A 51 6.33 4.16 3.31
C LEU A 51 7.81 4.03 2.96
N ASP A 52 8.09 3.55 1.76
CA ASP A 52 9.46 3.43 1.25
C ASP A 52 9.89 4.70 0.51
N ALA A 53 9.03 5.21 -0.37
CA ALA A 53 9.32 6.40 -1.17
C ALA A 53 8.04 7.10 -1.64
N THR A 54 8.17 8.39 -1.92
CA THR A 54 7.16 9.17 -2.63
C THR A 54 7.83 9.89 -3.80
N ILE A 55 7.21 9.80 -4.97
CA ILE A 55 7.50 10.65 -6.13
C ILE A 55 6.47 11.78 -6.09
N GLU A 56 6.93 13.02 -6.16
CA GLU A 56 6.08 14.22 -6.09
C GLU A 56 6.12 15.00 -7.41
N ASP A 57 5.06 15.75 -7.68
CA ASP A 57 4.89 16.66 -8.82
C ASP A 57 5.09 16.00 -10.21
N LEU A 58 4.35 14.92 -10.44
CA LEU A 58 4.16 14.27 -11.74
C LEU A 58 3.28 15.08 -12.72
#